data_AF-A0A2N3D0D2-F1
#
_entry.id   AF-A0A2N3D0D2-F1
#
_cell.length_a   1.000
_cell.length_b   1.000
_cell.length_c   1.000
_cell.angle_alpha   90.00
_cell.angle_beta   90.00
_cell.angle_gamma   90.00
#
_symmetry.space_group_name_H-M   'P 1'
#
loop_
_entity.id
_entity.type
_entity.pdbx_description
1 polymer ?
#
loop_
_entity_poly.entity_id
_entity_poly.type
_entity_poly.pdbx_seq_one_letter_code
_entity_poly.pdbx_strand_id
1 'polypeptide(L)' 'MAYRSGCHTTFHHRYHLVWAPKYRYKVLHGEVRLRVREIIKQVCDEMGVTIVNGALSRDHVHMFVEIPPHV' A
#
# COMPACT_ATOMS: atom_id res chain seq x y z
N MET A 1 -13.00 15.87 -7.60
CA MET A 1 -11.78 15.19 -7.14
C MET A 1 -11.17 16.02 -6.03
N ALA A 2 -10.90 15.44 -4.86
CA ALA A 2 -10.27 16.16 -3.75
C ALA A 2 -8.74 16.01 -3.85
N TYR A 3 -8.03 17.13 -3.96
CA TYR A 3 -6.57 17.17 -3.91
C TYR A 3 -6.10 17.25 -2.46
N ARG A 4 -4.90 16.73 -2.17
CA ARG A 4 -4.24 16.93 -0.89
C ARG A 4 -3.28 18.11 -0.94
N SER A 5 -3.09 18.76 0.19
CA SER A 5 -2.16 19.87 0.36
C SER A 5 -1.14 19.58 1.46
N GLY A 6 0.13 19.85 1.19
CA GLY A 6 1.16 20.07 2.20
C GLY A 6 1.42 21.57 2.39
N CYS A 7 2.50 21.93 3.10
CA CYS A 7 2.80 23.34 3.43
C CYS A 7 2.95 24.23 2.18
N HIS A 8 3.55 23.71 1.11
CA HIS A 8 3.81 24.46 -0.14
C HIS A 8 3.55 23.62 -1.40
N THR A 9 2.70 22.59 -1.31
CA THR A 9 2.46 21.68 -2.43
C THR A 9 1.03 21.19 -2.43
N THR A 10 0.40 21.17 -3.60
CA THR A 10 -0.88 20.49 -3.82
C THR A 10 -0.61 19.28 -4.71
N PHE A 11 -1.12 18.11 -4.32
CA PHE A 11 -0.80 16.85 -5.00
C PHE A 11 -2.00 15.90 -5.06
N HIS A 12 -1.95 15.00 -6.04
CA HIS A 12 -2.85 13.87 -6.20
C HIS A 12 -2.07 12.72 -6.86
N HIS A 13 -1.13 12.16 -6.10
CA HIS A 13 -0.19 11.15 -6.58
C HIS A 13 -0.67 9.76 -6.18
N ARG A 14 -1.43 9.12 -7.06
CA ARG A 14 -1.96 7.78 -6.82
C ARG A 14 -1.25 6.75 -7.66
N TYR A 15 -0.86 5.66 -7.02
CA TYR A 15 -0.10 4.58 -7.63
C TYR A 15 -0.80 3.25 -7.40
N HIS A 16 -0.75 2.38 -8.41
CA HIS A 16 -1.11 0.98 -8.30
C HIS A 16 0.16 0.16 -8.15
N LEU A 17 0.45 -0.28 -6.92
CA LEU A 17 1.60 -1.09 -6.58
C LEU A 17 1.20 -2.57 -6.57
N VAL A 18 1.97 -3.40 -7.26
CA VAL A 18 1.75 -4.84 -7.30
C VAL A 18 3.08 -5.55 -7.11
N TRP A 19 3.14 -6.48 -6.17
CA TRP A 19 4.29 -7.36 -5.99
C TRP A 19 3.86 -8.76 -5.57
N ALA A 20 4.77 -9.72 -5.71
CA ALA A 20 4.52 -11.12 -5.42
C ALA A 20 5.58 -11.69 -4.46
N PRO A 21 5.26 -12.72 -3.66
CA PRO A 21 6.26 -13.51 -2.96
C PRO A 21 7.24 -14.12 -3.95
N LYS A 22 8.45 -14.44 -3.48
CA LYS A 22 9.48 -15.10 -4.28
C LYS A 22 8.89 -16.36 -4.93
N TYR A 23 9.13 -16.53 -6.22
CA TYR A 23 8.60 -17.61 -7.06
C TYR A 23 7.05 -17.71 -7.12
N ARG A 24 6.31 -16.67 -6.72
CA ARG A 24 4.83 -16.64 -6.67
C ARG A 24 4.23 -17.78 -5.85
N TYR A 25 4.93 -18.24 -4.81
CA TYR A 25 4.36 -19.22 -3.89
C TYR A 25 3.09 -18.64 -3.23
N LYS A 26 2.09 -19.51 -3.05
CA LYS A 26 0.78 -19.17 -2.48
C LYS A 26 0.81 -19.02 -0.95
N VAL A 27 1.81 -18.32 -0.41
CA VAL A 27 2.08 -18.22 1.04
C VAL A 27 1.22 -17.19 1.77
N LEU A 28 0.54 -16.30 1.06
CA LEU A 28 -0.27 -15.23 1.65
C LEU A 28 -1.67 -15.74 2.04
N HIS A 29 -1.73 -16.64 3.01
CA HIS A 29 -2.97 -17.17 3.58
C HIS A 29 -2.86 -17.32 5.10
N GLY A 30 -4.01 -17.52 5.77
CA GLY A 30 -4.08 -17.66 7.24
C GLY A 30 -3.40 -16.49 7.97
N GLU A 31 -2.67 -16.81 9.03
CA GLU A 31 -1.93 -15.87 9.88
C GLU A 31 -0.91 -15.02 9.11
N VAL A 32 -0.25 -15.59 8.10
CA VAL A 32 0.73 -14.87 7.28
C VAL A 32 0.07 -13.69 6.56
N ARG A 33 -1.13 -13.90 6.00
CA ARG A 33 -1.88 -12.84 5.32
C ARG A 33 -2.30 -11.73 6.28
N LEU A 34 -2.72 -12.09 7.48
CA LEU A 34 -3.13 -11.12 8.51
C LEU A 34 -1.94 -10.27 8.95
N ARG A 35 -0.81 -10.92 9.27
CA ARG A 35 0.39 -10.21 9.71
C ARG A 35 0.97 -9.31 8.62
N VAL A 36 1.02 -9.76 7.37
CA VAL A 36 1.47 -8.93 6.25
C VAL A 36 0.58 -7.69 6.08
N ARG A 37 -0.75 -7.85 6.21
CA ARG A 37 -1.68 -6.72 6.15
C ARG A 37 -1.43 -5.70 7.26
N GLU A 38 -1.15 -6.14 8.48
CA GLU A 38 -0.82 -5.25 9.60
C GLU A 38 0.46 -4.47 9.35
N ILE A 39 1.53 -5.17 8.92
CA ILE A 39 2.83 -4.54 8.63
C ILE A 39 2.68 -3.49 7.52
N ILE A 40 1.96 -3.81 6.45
CA ILE A 40 1.70 -2.86 5.37
C ILE A 40 0.99 -1.60 5.89
N LYS A 41 -0.04 -1.76 6.73
CA LYS A 41 -0.75 -0.62 7.31
C LYS A 41 0.15 0.23 8.17
N GLN A 42 0.96 -0.40 9.03
CA GLN A 42 1.90 0.28 9.91
C GLN A 42 2.93 1.09 9.10
N VAL A 43 3.56 0.49 8.09
CA VAL A 43 4.54 1.17 7.24
C VAL A 43 3.90 2.34 6.49
N CYS A 44 2.69 2.15 5.94
CA CYS A 44 1.98 3.25 5.28
C CYS A 44 1.69 4.41 6.24
N ASP A 45 1.28 4.12 7.47
CA ASP A 45 1.01 5.15 8.48
C ASP A 45 2.29 5.92 8.87
N GLU A 46 3.38 5.20 9.13
CA GLU A 46 4.70 5.78 9.44
C GLU A 46 5.22 6.68 8.31
N MET A 47 4.94 6.33 7.05
CA MET A 47 5.35 7.10 5.87
C MET A 47 4.33 8.19 5.45
N GLY A 48 3.20 8.32 6.15
CA GLY A 48 2.12 9.23 5.77
C GLY A 48 1.45 8.87 4.43
N VAL A 49 1.60 7.63 3.97
CA VAL A 49 0.99 7.11 2.74
C VAL A 49 -0.45 6.69 3.02
N THR A 50 -1.38 7.21 2.21
CA THR A 50 -2.80 6.83 2.34
C THR A 50 -3.12 5.61 1.50
N ILE A 51 -3.63 4.55 2.12
CA ILE A 51 -4.16 3.38 1.40
C ILE A 51 -5.58 3.68 0.94
N VAL A 52 -5.79 3.80 -0.37
CA VAL A 52 -7.12 4.02 -0.97
C VAL A 52 -7.85 2.69 -1.15
N ASN A 53 -7.14 1.65 -1.60
CA ASN A 53 -7.64 0.28 -1.68
C ASN A 53 -6.47 -0.72 -1.56
N GLY A 54 -6.72 -1.91 -1.06
CA GLY A 54 -5.69 -2.95 -0.94
C GLY A 54 -6.29 -4.36 -0.92
N ALA A 55 -5.74 -5.25 -1.74
CA ALA A 55 -6.14 -6.65 -1.81
C ALA A 55 -4.90 -7.56 -1.73
N LEU A 56 -4.93 -8.51 -0.80
CA LEU A 56 -3.94 -9.58 -0.73
C LEU A 56 -4.56 -10.84 -1.31
N SER A 57 -4.04 -11.29 -2.47
CA SER A 57 -4.26 -12.62 -3.01
C SER A 57 -3.31 -13.63 -2.33
N ARG A 58 -3.45 -14.92 -2.62
CA ARG A 58 -2.57 -15.97 -2.07
C ARG A 58 -1.11 -15.83 -2.53
N ASP A 59 -0.88 -15.27 -3.71
CA ASP A 59 0.41 -15.25 -4.41
C ASP A 59 0.85 -13.85 -4.85
N HIS A 60 0.10 -12.80 -4.54
CA HIS A 60 0.49 -11.42 -4.81
C HIS A 60 -0.34 -10.41 -4.00
N VAL A 61 0.18 -9.19 -3.91
CA VAL A 61 -0.44 -8.06 -3.22
C VAL A 61 -0.73 -6.97 -4.25
N HIS A 62 -1.95 -6.44 -4.22
CA HIS A 62 -2.37 -5.24 -4.92
C HIS A 62 -2.60 -4.11 -3.92
N MET A 63 -2.03 -2.95 -4.19
CA MET A 63 -2.26 -1.74 -3.40
C MET A 63 -2.52 -0.56 -4.31
N PHE A 64 -3.58 0.17 -4.02
CA PHE A 64 -3.84 1.49 -4.59
C PHE A 64 -3.63 2.52 -3.49
N VAL A 65 -2.58 3.31 -3.61
CA VAL A 65 -2.10 4.21 -2.55
C VAL A 65 -1.93 5.62 -3.08
N GLU A 66 -2.06 6.60 -2.19
CA GLU A 66 -1.73 8.00 -2.43
C GLU A 66 -0.48 8.36 -1.60
N ILE A 67 0.60 8.71 -2.28
CA ILE A 67 1.93 8.90 -1.68
C ILE A 67 2.29 10.39 -1.65
N PRO A 68 2.72 10.96 -0.49
CA PRO A 68 3.20 12.34 -0.43
C PRO A 68 4.44 12.56 -1.31
N PRO A 69 4.65 13.77 -1.86
CA PRO A 69 5.73 14.05 -2.81
C PRO A 69 7.16 14.01 -2.23
N HIS A 70 7.32 13.97 -0.90
CA HIS A 70 8.62 13.97 -0.23
C HIS A 70 9.13 12.56 0.12
N VAL A 71 8.28 11.55 -0.10
CA VAL A 71 8.63 10.12 -0.01
C VAL A 71 9.35 9.72 -1.29
#